data_AF-A0A4Y2B713-F1
#
_entry.id   AF-A0A4Y2B713-F1
#
_cell.length_a   1.000
_cell.length_b   1.000
_cell.length_c   1.000
_cell.angle_alpha   90.00
_cell.angle_beta   90.00
_cell.angle_gamma   90.00
#
_symmetry.space_group_name_H-M   'P 1'
#
loop_
_entity.id
_entity.type
_entity.pdbx_description
1 polymer ?
#
loop_
_entity_poly.entity_id
_entity_poly.type
_entity_poly.pdbx_seq_one_letter_code
_entity_poly.pdbx_strand_id
1 'polypeptide(L)'
;MGIPVVKTRTVSRKKIMPREKAADEPLTLDQELKRSMLECIDRFQQEIDTRCEGMECISDRIAVLLLSNLIETSETELSKFVQSLVENYKKFPTDGILIEIPRLRRFLKASSKRRVSWLDFP
;
A
#
# COMPACT_ATOMS: atom_id res chain seq x y z
N MET A 1 84.61 -45.75 -21.56
CA MET A 1 84.09 -44.58 -22.30
C MET A 1 82.57 -44.63 -22.25
N GLY A 2 81.93 -43.98 -21.27
CA GLY A 2 80.47 -43.98 -21.08
C GLY A 2 79.91 -42.57 -21.19
N ILE A 3 78.87 -42.38 -21.99
CA ILE A 3 78.20 -41.09 -22.23
C ILE A 3 77.31 -40.76 -21.03
N PRO A 4 77.33 -39.54 -20.45
CA PRO A 4 76.40 -39.19 -19.39
C PRO A 4 75.05 -38.80 -20.00
N VAL A 5 73.99 -39.50 -19.60
CA VAL A 5 72.61 -39.13 -19.93
C VAL A 5 72.17 -38.00 -19.01
N VAL A 6 72.03 -36.79 -19.56
CA VAL A 6 71.48 -35.63 -18.88
C VAL A 6 69.96 -35.78 -18.81
N LYS A 7 69.40 -35.99 -17.60
CA LYS A 7 67.95 -36.00 -17.37
C LYS A 7 67.43 -34.57 -17.22
N THR A 8 66.89 -34.02 -18.29
CA THR A 8 66.18 -32.73 -18.29
C THR A 8 64.81 -32.90 -17.59
N ARG A 9 64.60 -32.21 -16.46
CA ARG A 9 63.28 -32.12 -15.81
C ARG A 9 62.42 -31.11 -16.58
N THR A 10 61.37 -31.58 -17.22
CA THR A 10 60.34 -30.72 -17.83
C THR A 10 59.42 -30.21 -16.72
N VAL A 11 59.58 -28.95 -16.31
CA VAL A 11 58.68 -28.28 -15.35
C VAL A 11 57.48 -27.74 -16.12
N SER A 12 56.34 -28.42 -16.05
CA SER A 12 55.09 -27.91 -16.62
C SER A 12 54.58 -26.73 -15.80
N ARG A 13 54.79 -25.50 -16.28
CA ARG A 13 54.10 -24.32 -15.72
C ARG A 13 52.64 -24.35 -16.15
N LYS A 14 51.73 -24.57 -15.21
CA LYS A 14 50.29 -24.31 -15.42
C LYS A 14 50.13 -22.81 -15.73
N LYS A 15 49.69 -22.47 -16.94
CA LYS A 15 49.24 -21.11 -17.28
C LYS A 15 47.95 -20.85 -16.51
N ILE A 16 48.00 -19.94 -15.54
CA ILE A 16 46.78 -19.37 -14.95
C ILE A 16 46.21 -18.42 -16.01
N MET A 17 44.95 -18.63 -16.40
CA MET A 17 44.29 -17.83 -17.41
C MET A 17 43.83 -16.49 -16.82
N PRO A 18 44.05 -15.33 -17.48
CA PRO A 18 43.70 -14.01 -16.93
C PRO A 18 42.19 -13.70 -16.88
N ARG A 19 41.32 -14.71 -16.82
CA ARG A 19 39.87 -14.54 -17.04
C ARG A 19 38.98 -15.29 -16.07
N GLU A 20 39.45 -15.50 -14.85
CA GLU A 20 38.64 -16.08 -13.78
C GLU A 20 38.54 -15.11 -12.59
N LYS A 21 38.01 -13.90 -12.86
CA LYS A 21 37.44 -12.96 -11.88
C LYS A 21 36.40 -12.07 -12.54
N ALA A 22 35.22 -12.63 -12.74
CA ALA A 22 33.97 -11.90 -12.88
C ALA A 22 32.92 -12.86 -12.32
N ALA A 23 32.54 -12.72 -11.04
CA ALA A 23 31.25 -12.09 -10.80
C ALA A 23 31.03 -11.48 -9.40
N ASP A 24 32.02 -11.44 -8.50
CA ASP A 24 31.82 -10.83 -7.17
C ASP A 24 33.06 -10.02 -6.75
N GLU A 25 33.20 -8.82 -7.30
CA GLU A 25 34.01 -7.80 -6.63
C GLU A 25 33.19 -7.29 -5.44
N PRO A 26 33.68 -7.42 -4.18
CA PRO A 26 32.96 -6.93 -3.03
C PRO A 26 32.67 -5.44 -3.25
N LEU A 27 31.41 -5.05 -3.10
CA LEU A 27 31.03 -3.65 -3.16
C LEU A 27 31.93 -2.89 -2.18
N THR A 28 32.42 -1.73 -2.60
CA THR A 28 33.12 -0.85 -1.67
C THR A 28 32.15 -0.48 -0.54
N LEU A 29 32.67 -0.22 0.66
CA LEU A 29 31.86 0.16 1.83
C LEU A 29 30.84 1.27 1.50
N ASP A 30 31.24 2.25 0.68
CA ASP A 30 30.38 3.34 0.22
C ASP A 30 29.22 2.86 -0.68
N GLN A 31 29.48 1.90 -1.57
CA GLN A 31 28.45 1.30 -2.42
C GLN A 31 27.48 0.43 -1.61
N GLU A 32 27.98 -0.32 -0.63
CA GLU A 32 27.15 -1.13 0.25
C GLU A 32 26.27 -0.27 1.17
N LEU A 33 26.82 0.84 1.68
CA LEU A 33 26.05 1.83 2.43
C LEU A 33 24.94 2.45 1.56
N LYS A 34 25.26 2.89 0.34
CA LYS A 34 24.28 3.46 -0.60
C LYS A 34 23.18 2.46 -0.95
N ARG A 35 23.55 1.20 -1.21
CA ARG A 35 22.59 0.12 -1.45
C ARG A 35 21.68 -0.09 -0.25
N SER A 36 22.25 -0.18 0.96
CA SER A 36 21.48 -0.36 2.19
C SER A 36 20.52 0.80 2.46
N MET A 37 20.94 2.04 2.14
CA MET A 37 20.07 3.21 2.29
C MET A 37 18.89 3.16 1.31
N LEU A 38 19.14 2.81 0.05
CA LEU A 38 18.08 2.67 -0.96
C LEU A 38 17.09 1.57 -0.58
N GLU A 39 17.58 0.39 -0.16
CA GLU A 39 16.72 -0.69 0.32
C GLU A 39 15.90 -0.29 1.56
N CYS A 40 16.43 0.60 2.41
CA CYS A 40 15.70 1.14 3.54
C CYS A 40 14.55 2.07 3.10
N ILE A 41 14.83 2.95 2.13
CA ILE A 41 13.82 3.87 1.55
C ILE A 41 12.71 3.08 0.85
N ASP A 42 13.06 2.07 0.07
CA ASP A 42 12.09 1.23 -0.63
C ASP A 42 11.15 0.51 0.35
N ARG A 43 11.71 -0.08 1.42
CA ARG A 43 10.90 -0.71 2.48
C ARG A 43 10.02 0.30 3.20
N PHE A 44 10.53 1.50 3.45
CA PHE A 44 9.76 2.56 4.09
C PHE A 44 8.59 3.03 3.21
N GLN A 45 8.83 3.17 1.90
CA GLN A 45 7.77 3.50 0.95
C GLN A 45 6.70 2.41 0.91
N GLN A 46 7.09 1.14 0.85
CA GLN A 46 6.15 0.01 0.88
C GLN A 46 5.28 -0.01 2.16
N GLU A 47 5.88 0.31 3.31
CA GLU A 47 5.14 0.40 4.58
C GLU A 47 4.16 1.57 4.57
N ILE A 48 4.55 2.74 4.02
CA ILE A 48 3.65 3.88 3.84
C ILE A 48 2.48 3.49 2.95
N ASP A 49 2.75 2.93 1.77
CA ASP A 49 1.72 2.58 0.80
C ASP A 49 0.73 1.58 1.40
N THR A 50 1.23 0.53 2.06
CA THR A 50 0.40 -0.48 2.73
C THR A 50 -0.49 0.13 3.83
N ARG A 51 0.04 1.06 4.62
CA ARG A 51 -0.75 1.74 5.66
C ARG A 51 -1.76 2.70 5.08
N CYS A 52 -1.40 3.43 4.03
CA CYS A 52 -2.29 4.34 3.33
C CYS A 52 -3.46 3.58 2.69
N GLU A 53 -3.21 2.47 2.00
CA GLU A 53 -4.26 1.60 1.46
C GLU A 53 -5.22 1.10 2.55
N GLY A 54 -4.68 0.70 3.71
CA GLY A 54 -5.47 0.31 4.87
C GLY A 54 -6.35 1.46 5.40
N MET A 55 -5.81 2.68 5.46
CA MET A 55 -6.54 3.88 5.88
C MET A 55 -7.61 4.31 4.87
N GLU A 56 -7.32 4.25 3.57
CA GLU A 56 -8.29 4.53 2.50
C GLU A 56 -9.47 3.56 2.57
N CYS A 57 -9.21 2.26 2.77
CA CYS A 57 -10.26 1.27 2.97
C CYS A 57 -11.18 1.59 4.16
N ILE A 58 -10.61 2.07 5.27
CA ILE A 58 -11.39 2.48 6.45
C ILE A 58 -12.16 3.77 6.16
N SER A 59 -11.53 4.75 5.51
CA SER A 59 -12.13 6.01 5.10
C SER A 59 -13.36 5.77 4.23
N ASP A 60 -13.26 4.92 3.20
CA ASP A 60 -14.37 4.57 2.31
C ASP A 60 -15.53 3.92 3.07
N ARG A 61 -15.24 3.03 4.02
CA ARG A 61 -16.26 2.40 4.88
C ARG A 61 -16.96 3.37 5.82
N ILE A 62 -16.26 4.40 6.27
CA ILE A 62 -16.81 5.47 7.14
C ILE A 62 -17.51 6.55 6.32
N ALA A 63 -17.09 6.80 5.08
CA ALA A 63 -17.74 7.75 4.18
C ALA A 63 -19.19 7.32 3.90
N VAL A 64 -19.46 6.01 3.85
CA VAL A 64 -20.82 5.44 3.81
C VAL A 64 -21.65 5.74 5.07
N LEU A 65 -21.06 6.28 6.14
CA LEU A 65 -21.78 6.70 7.35
C LEU A 65 -21.85 8.22 7.52
N LEU A 66 -21.18 8.98 6.65
CA LEU A 66 -21.19 10.44 6.73
C LEU A 66 -22.58 10.98 6.40
N LEU A 67 -23.07 11.84 7.29
CA LEU A 67 -24.40 12.43 7.21
C LEU A 67 -24.58 13.31 5.97
N SER A 68 -23.52 13.99 5.51
CA SER A 68 -23.52 14.75 4.25
C SER A 68 -23.83 13.84 3.06
N ASN A 69 -23.14 12.70 2.97
CA ASN A 69 -23.37 11.70 1.93
C ASN A 69 -24.80 11.15 2.01
N LEU A 70 -25.35 10.98 3.21
CA LEU A 70 -26.74 10.57 3.39
C LEU A 70 -27.73 11.62 2.89
N ILE A 71 -27.46 12.92 3.04
CA ILE A 71 -28.39 14.00 2.68
C ILE A 71 -28.28 14.40 1.21
N GLU A 72 -27.06 14.42 0.67
CA GLU A 72 -26.71 14.97 -0.65
C GLU A 72 -26.77 13.95 -1.79
N THR A 73 -26.59 12.64 -1.51
CA THR A 73 -26.61 11.64 -2.58
C THR A 73 -27.99 11.50 -3.23
N SER A 74 -27.99 11.30 -4.54
CA SER A 74 -29.22 11.11 -5.32
C SER A 74 -29.96 9.81 -4.94
N GLU A 75 -31.23 9.68 -5.31
CA GLU A 75 -32.03 8.48 -5.02
C GLU A 75 -31.50 7.23 -5.73
N THR A 76 -30.86 7.40 -6.89
CA THR A 76 -30.23 6.31 -7.66
C THR A 76 -28.91 5.85 -7.04
N GLU A 77 -28.14 6.76 -6.46
CA GLU A 77 -26.90 6.44 -5.73
C GLU A 77 -27.19 5.90 -4.32
N LEU A 78 -28.33 6.27 -3.73
CA LEU A 78 -28.75 5.79 -2.42
C LEU A 78 -28.86 4.26 -2.35
N SER A 79 -29.33 3.63 -3.42
CA SER A 79 -29.42 2.17 -3.49
C SER A 79 -28.04 1.49 -3.41
N LYS A 80 -27.05 2.01 -4.15
CA LYS A 80 -25.66 1.53 -4.12
C LYS A 80 -25.03 1.73 -2.74
N PHE A 81 -25.34 2.85 -2.10
CA PHE A 81 -24.91 3.16 -0.74
C PHE A 81 -25.50 2.20 0.29
N VAL A 82 -26.81 1.91 0.21
CA VAL A 82 -27.47 0.94 1.09
C VAL A 82 -26.88 -0.45 0.90
N GLN A 83 -26.63 -0.85 -0.36
CA GLN A 83 -25.99 -2.11 -0.66
C GLN A 83 -24.59 -2.20 -0.04
N SER A 84 -23.76 -1.17 -0.24
CA SER A 84 -22.43 -1.08 0.39
C SER A 84 -22.51 -1.14 1.91
N LEU A 85 -23.48 -0.47 2.54
CA LEU A 85 -23.70 -0.51 3.99
C LEU A 85 -24.04 -1.93 4.48
N VAL A 86 -24.91 -2.63 3.76
CA VAL A 86 -25.32 -4.02 4.09
C VAL A 86 -24.13 -4.96 3.93
N GLU A 87 -23.35 -4.84 2.85
CA GLU A 87 -22.18 -5.68 2.58
C GLU A 87 -21.05 -5.46 3.59
N ASN A 88 -20.79 -4.21 3.97
CA ASN A 88 -19.69 -3.86 4.88
C ASN A 88 -19.99 -4.24 6.34
N TYR A 89 -21.23 -4.06 6.81
CA TYR A 89 -21.56 -4.26 8.22
C TYR A 89 -22.31 -5.56 8.52
N LYS A 90 -22.89 -6.23 7.51
CA LYS A 90 -23.64 -7.52 7.62
C LYS A 90 -24.70 -7.59 8.73
N LYS A 91 -25.07 -6.44 9.31
CA LYS A 91 -25.85 -6.33 10.54
C LYS A 91 -27.23 -5.71 10.29
N PHE A 92 -27.43 -5.13 9.12
CA PHE A 92 -28.64 -4.39 8.81
C PHE A 92 -29.50 -5.13 7.78
N PRO A 93 -30.82 -5.27 8.02
CA PRO A 93 -31.75 -5.81 7.04
C PRO A 93 -31.98 -4.80 5.90
N THR A 94 -31.75 -5.23 4.66
CA THR A 94 -31.76 -4.37 3.45
C THR A 94 -33.08 -3.60 3.29
N ASP A 95 -34.19 -4.29 3.48
CA ASP A 95 -35.56 -3.79 3.43
C ASP A 95 -35.84 -2.73 4.50
N GLY A 96 -35.39 -2.94 5.74
CA GLY A 96 -35.54 -1.97 6.82
C GLY A 96 -34.77 -0.67 6.56
N ILE A 97 -33.54 -0.76 6.06
CA ILE A 97 -32.71 0.42 5.75
C ILE A 97 -33.31 1.23 4.60
N LEU A 98 -33.80 0.57 3.54
CA LEU A 98 -34.36 1.24 2.37
C LEU A 98 -35.57 2.11 2.72
N ILE A 99 -36.31 1.76 3.78
CA ILE A 99 -37.44 2.56 4.27
C ILE A 99 -36.96 3.66 5.22
N GLU A 100 -35.99 3.35 6.08
CA GLU A 100 -35.56 4.24 7.15
C GLU A 100 -34.69 5.40 6.63
N ILE A 101 -33.81 5.18 5.65
CA ILE A 101 -32.95 6.24 5.11
C ILE A 101 -33.76 7.37 4.46
N PRO A 102 -34.73 7.13 3.56
CA PRO A 102 -35.59 8.19 3.02
C PRO A 102 -36.36 8.94 4.11
N ARG A 103 -36.80 8.23 5.16
CA ARG A 103 -37.46 8.84 6.31
C ARG A 103 -36.53 9.81 7.02
N LEU A 104 -35.30 9.38 7.35
CA LEU A 104 -34.27 10.22 7.96
C LEU A 104 -33.91 11.42 7.08
N ARG A 105 -33.77 11.24 5.76
CA ARG A 105 -33.54 12.35 4.83
C ARG A 105 -34.61 13.43 4.91
N ARG A 106 -35.89 13.03 4.94
CA ARG A 106 -37.02 13.98 5.07
C ARG A 106 -36.95 14.73 6.39
N PHE A 107 -36.67 14.03 7.49
CA PHE A 107 -36.49 14.64 8.80
C PHE A 107 -35.32 15.64 8.82
N LEU A 108 -34.17 15.27 8.24
CA LEU A 108 -32.98 16.12 8.18
C LEU A 108 -33.16 17.34 7.28
N LYS A 109 -33.82 17.18 6.12
CA LYS A 109 -34.18 18.31 5.25
C LYS A 109 -35.14 19.28 5.95
N ALA A 110 -36.03 18.77 6.81
CA ALA A 110 -36.93 19.60 7.60
C ALA A 110 -36.21 20.31 8.76
N SER A 111 -35.22 19.68 9.39
CA SER A 111 -34.45 20.25 10.50
C SER A 111 -33.34 21.21 10.04
N SER A 112 -32.71 20.97 8.89
CA SER A 112 -31.67 21.85 8.32
C SER A 112 -32.18 23.24 7.94
N LYS A 113 -33.49 23.45 7.85
CA LYS A 113 -34.09 24.80 7.74
C LYS A 113 -33.94 25.64 9.01
N ARG A 114 -33.54 25.02 10.13
CA ARG A 114 -33.22 25.66 11.41
C ARG A 114 -31.73 25.56 11.72
N ARG A 115 -30.84 25.93 10.78
CA ARG A 115 -29.43 26.16 11.16
C ARG A 115 -29.37 27.45 12.00
N VAL A 116 -29.48 27.29 13.32
CA VAL A 116 -28.79 28.20 14.25
C VAL A 116 -27.31 27.90 14.05
N SER A 117 -26.53 28.92 13.70
CA SER A 117 -25.10 28.71 13.52
C SER A 117 -24.49 28.47 14.90
N TRP A 118 -23.54 27.56 14.99
CA TRP A 118 -22.78 27.36 16.24
C TRP A 118 -21.93 28.58 16.64
N LEU A 119 -21.92 29.62 15.79
CA LEU A 119 -21.33 30.93 16.04
C LEU A 119 -22.29 31.90 16.76
N ASP A 120 -23.54 31.50 17.00
CA ASP A 120 -24.58 32.34 17.61
C ASP A 120 -24.73 32.15 19.14
N PHE A 121 -23.79 31.47 19.81
CA PHE A 121 -23.79 31.37 21.27
C PHE A 121 -22.85 32.41 21.89
N PRO A 122 -23.28 33.19 22.91
CA PRO A 122 -22.50 34.24 23.55
C PRO A 122 -21.31 33.72 24.37
#